data_AF-A0A0Q0GEE2-F1
#
_entry.id   AF-A0A0Q0GEE2-F1
#
_cell.length_a   1.000
_cell.length_b   1.000
_cell.length_c   1.000
_cell.angle_alpha   90.00
_cell.angle_beta   90.00
_cell.angle_gamma   90.00
#
_symmetry.space_group_name_H-M   'P 1'
#
loop_
_entity.id
_entity.type
_entity.pdbx_description
1 polymer ?
#
loop_
_entity_poly.entity_id
_entity_poly.type
_entity_poly.pdbx_seq_one_letter_code
_entity_poly.pdbx_strand_id
1 'polypeptide(L)' 'MNEVVFLIIVLSAYILPVVIVLNSKRTQGHEKNAWLIGIIFFSWLALVMYLTIIPKHGRVKKHRKVKPKG' A
#
# COMPACT_ATOMS: atom_id res chain seq x y z
N MET A 1 -13.26 -17.16 7.53
CA MET A 1 -11.98 -16.78 8.14
C MET A 1 -12.20 -15.53 8.96
N ASN A 2 -11.84 -15.54 10.23
CA ASN A 2 -12.16 -14.45 11.16
C ASN A 2 -11.39 -13.18 10.75
N GLU A 3 -12.03 -12.01 10.76
CA GLU A 3 -11.44 -10.73 10.34
C GLU A 3 -10.14 -10.43 11.09
N VAL A 4 -10.10 -10.77 12.38
CA VAL A 4 -8.90 -10.64 13.23
C VAL A 4 -7.73 -11.47 12.69
N VAL A 5 -7.98 -12.71 12.26
CA VAL A 5 -6.94 -13.59 11.71
C VAL A 5 -6.39 -13.01 10.41
N PHE A 6 -7.25 -12.45 9.57
CA PHE A 6 -6.82 -11.78 8.34
C PHE A 6 -5.91 -10.58 8.63
N LEU A 7 -6.28 -9.72 9.59
CA LEU A 7 -5.45 -8.58 10.00
C LEU A 7 -4.09 -9.00 10.56
N ILE A 8 -4.04 -10.08 11.35
CA ILE A 8 -2.78 -10.63 11.89
C ILE A 8 -1.86 -11.11 10.76
N ILE A 9 -2.40 -11.80 9.76
CA ILE A 9 -1.62 -12.29 8.61
C ILE A 9 -1.06 -11.12 7.81
N VAL A 10 -1.89 -10.11 7.50
CA VAL A 10 -1.47 -8.92 6.76
C VAL A 10 -0.39 -8.16 7.52
N LEU A 11 -0.58 -7.94 8.83
CA LEU A 11 0.39 -7.26 9.67
C LEU A 11 1.71 -8.05 9.76
N SER A 12 1.64 -9.37 9.89
CA SER A 12 2.83 -10.23 9.93
C SER A 12 3.60 -10.17 8.62
N ALA A 13 2.92 -10.27 7.48
CA ALA A 13 3.54 -10.15 6.16
C ALA A 13 4.18 -8.76 5.95
N TYR A 14 3.56 -7.70 6.48
CA TYR A 14 4.09 -6.34 6.40
C TYR A 14 5.39 -6.14 7.20
N ILE A 15 5.50 -6.74 8.39
CA ILE A 15 6.67 -6.62 9.26
C ILE A 15 7.80 -7.57 8.85
N LEU A 16 7.47 -8.68 8.20
CA LEU A 16 8.41 -9.73 7.78
C LEU A 16 9.66 -9.22 7.05
N PRO A 17 9.59 -8.36 6.00
CA PRO A 17 10.78 -7.89 5.30
C PRO A 17 11.72 -7.10 6.22
N VAL A 18 11.19 -6.34 7.18
CA VAL A 18 11.99 -5.63 8.18
C VAL A 18 12.73 -6.62 9.06
N VAL A 19 12.05 -7.65 9.56
CA VAL A 19 12.65 -8.69 10.42
C VAL A 19 13.71 -9.49 9.67
N ILE A 20 13.48 -9.82 8.40
CA ILE A 20 14.45 -10.55 7.55
C ILE A 20 15.73 -9.72 7.40
N VAL A 21 15.61 -8.44 7.05
CA VAL A 21 16.77 -7.54 6.94
C VAL A 21 17.47 -7.38 8.28
N LEU A 22 16.72 -7.27 9.37
CA LEU A 22 17.27 -7.13 10.72
C LEU A 22 18.01 -8.39 11.21
N ASN A 23 17.53 -9.59 10.89
CA ASN A 23 18.20 -10.85 11.28
C ASN A 23 19.26 -11.32 10.27
N SER A 24 19.34 -10.71 9.08
CA SER A 24 20.30 -11.10 8.06
C SER A 24 21.73 -10.81 8.51
N LYS A 25 22.55 -11.87 8.58
CA LYS A 25 24.02 -11.75 8.72
C LYS A 25 24.71 -11.31 7.41
N ARG A 26 23.98 -11.28 6.29
CA ARG A 26 24.51 -10.94 4.97
C ARG A 26 24.67 -9.44 4.74
N THR A 27 23.96 -8.60 5.48
CA THR A 27 23.98 -7.14 5.36
C THR A 27 24.46 -6.54 6.67
N GLN A 28 25.56 -5.77 6.65
CA GLN A 28 26.14 -5.19 7.87
C GLN A 28 26.27 -3.66 7.81
N GLY A 29 26.23 -3.02 8.98
CA GLY A 29 26.41 -1.58 9.13
C GLY A 29 25.44 -0.76 8.26
N HIS A 30 26.00 0.08 7.40
CA HIS A 30 25.26 1.04 6.56
C HIS A 30 24.36 0.38 5.51
N GLU A 31 24.71 -0.81 5.02
CA GLU A 31 23.89 -1.52 4.03
C GLU A 31 22.51 -1.88 4.60
N LYS A 32 22.48 -2.23 5.88
CA LYS A 32 21.25 -2.56 6.60
C LYS A 32 20.32 -1.36 6.72
N ASN A 33 20.88 -0.18 6.98
CA ASN A 33 20.13 1.07 7.01
C ASN A 33 19.59 1.44 5.63
N ALA A 34 20.38 1.24 4.56
CA ALA A 34 19.94 1.45 3.20
C ALA A 34 18.74 0.53 2.84
N TRP A 35 18.77 -0.74 3.26
CA TRP A 35 17.65 -1.65 3.06
C TRP A 35 16.40 -1.25 3.83
N LEU A 36 16.53 -0.81 5.08
CA LEU A 36 15.39 -0.31 5.87
C LEU A 36 14.76 0.94 5.23
N ILE A 37 15.59 1.89 4.79
CA ILE A 37 15.12 3.07 4.05
C ILE A 37 14.46 2.65 2.74
N GLY A 38 15.04 1.68 2.02
CA GLY A 38 14.48 1.12 0.80
C GLY A 38 13.08 0.55 1.00
N ILE A 39 12.86 -0.26 2.05
CA ILE A 39 11.54 -0.83 2.38
C ILE A 39 10.51 0.28 2.62
N ILE A 40 10.87 1.31 3.40
CA ILE A 40 9.99 2.45 3.67
C ILE A 40 9.69 3.22 2.38
N PHE A 41 10.70 3.46 1.56
CA PHE A 41 10.56 4.19 0.30
C PHE A 41 9.64 3.46 -0.68
N PHE A 42 9.79 2.15 -0.84
CA PHE A 42 8.90 1.35 -1.70
C PHE A 42 7.45 1.34 -1.20
N SER A 43 7.24 1.26 0.11
CA SER A 43 5.90 1.36 0.72
C SER A 43 5.23 2.71 0.39
N TRP A 44 5.97 3.81 0.49
CA TRP A 44 5.45 5.14 0.20
C TRP A 44 5.30 5.40 -1.30
N LEU A 45 6.20 4.85 -2.13
CA LEU A 45 6.12 4.91 -3.58
C LEU A 45 4.85 4.22 -4.09
N ALA A 46 4.45 3.09 -3.50
CA ALA A 46 3.17 2.44 -3.81
C ALA A 46 1.97 3.37 -3.52
N LEU A 47 2.00 4.14 -2.42
CA LEU A 47 0.97 5.14 -2.12
C LEU A 47 0.94 6.28 -3.14
N VAL A 48 2.10 6.82 -3.51
CA VAL A 48 2.20 7.87 -4.54
C VAL A 48 1.69 7.36 -5.89
N MET A 49 2.05 6.13 -6.27
CA MET A 49 1.52 5.49 -7.46
C MET A 49 0.00 5.34 -7.41
N TYR A 50 -0.56 4.88 -6.29
CA TYR A 50 -2.01 4.82 -6.08
C TYR A 50 -2.68 6.18 -6.33
N LEU A 51 -2.15 7.25 -5.74
CA LEU A 51 -2.69 8.61 -5.89
C LEU A 51 -2.53 9.17 -7.32
N THR A 52 -1.51 8.71 -8.04
CA THR A 52 -1.21 9.18 -9.40
C THR A 52 -2.01 8.42 -10.46
N ILE A 53 -2.17 7.11 -10.28
CA ILE A 53 -2.89 6.22 -11.20
C ILE A 53 -4.40 6.40 -11.05
N ILE A 54 -4.88 6.58 -9.82
CA ILE A 54 -6.32 6.68 -9.58
C ILE A 54 -6.78 8.10 -9.91
N PRO A 55 -7.69 8.26 -10.88
CA PRO A 55 -8.21 9.56 -11.24
C PRO A 55 -9.00 10.13 -10.05
N LYS A 56 -8.68 11.36 -9.65
CA LYS A 56 -9.39 12.08 -8.57
C LYS A 56 -10.86 12.40 -8.90
N HIS A 57 -11.28 12.21 -10.16
CA HIS A 57 -12.67 12.40 -10.58
C HIS A 57 -13.48 11.13 -10.31
N GLY A 58 -14.17 11.12 -9.16
CA GLY A 58 -15.28 10.23 -8.91
C GLY A 58 -16.28 10.31 -10.07
N ARG A 59 -16.84 9.17 -10.48
CA ARG A 59 -17.85 9.10 -11.52
C ARG A 59 -18.91 10.17 -11.26
N VAL A 60 -18.93 11.22 -12.08
CA VAL A 60 -20.03 12.18 -12.11
C VAL A 60 -21.26 11.34 -12.42
N LYS A 61 -22.13 11.11 -11.43
CA LYS A 61 -23.43 10.49 -11.66
C LYS A 61 -24.14 11.43 -12.62
N LYS A 62 -24.16 11.08 -13.90
CA LYS A 62 -24.92 11.78 -14.91
C LYS A 62 -26.37 11.69 -14.45
N HIS A 63 -26.88 12.74 -13.80
CA HIS A 63 -28.30 12.90 -13.54
C HIS A 63 -28.97 12.82 -14.90
N ARG A 64 -29.52 11.65 -15.22
CA ARG A 64 -30.36 11.44 -16.40
C ARG A 64 -31.56 12.33 -16.17
N LYS A 65 -31.58 13.52 -16.80
CA LYS A 65 -32.78 14.35 -16.88
C LYS A 65 -33.82 13.52 -17.63
N VAL A 66 -34.74 12.91 -16.89
CA VAL A 66 -35.93 12.30 -17.47
C VAL A 66 -36.77 13.48 -17.96
N LYS A 67 -36.84 13.63 -19.28
CA LYS A 67 -37.69 14.63 -19.94
C LYS A 67 -39.15 14.28 -19.63
N PRO A 68 -39.99 15.22 -19.13
CA PRO A 68 -41.41 14.94 -18.98
C PRO A 68 -42.00 14.80 -20.38
N LYS A 69 -42.67 13.68 -20.65
CA LYS A 69 -43.56 13.55 -21.81
C LYS A 69 -44.81 14.37 -21.49
N GLY A 70 -45.03 15.42 -22.28
CA GLY A 70 -46.36 16.02 -22.43
C GLY A 70 -47.27 15.12 -23.26
#